data_AF-A0A1B6J173-F1
#
_entry.id   AF-A0A1B6J173-F1
#
_cell.length_a   1.000
_cell.length_b   1.000
_cell.length_c   1.000
_cell.angle_alpha   90.00
_cell.angle_beta   90.00
_cell.angle_gamma   90.00
#
_symmetry.space_group_name_H-M   'P 1'
#
loop_
_entity.id
_entity.type
_entity.pdbx_description
1 polymer ?
#
loop_
_entity_poly.entity_id
_entity_poly.type
_entity_poly.pdbx_seq_one_letter_code
_entity_poly.pdbx_strand_id
1 'polypeptide(L)'
;MKSLFRNSIIRSKDSILKESLQSQLVACVKDIQLDHAHSGRFQDSSEAADSLCTVLEAIFIHGIKETLADKMAIAIGDPDVRPEPNFWPALLVFSHRDLIDQIGRLYYVCTDVGRCRVWIRMCLNDGLLTSYLQSMLAQNKSLSSFYKRSAYLRDTEVLDMCITLIAGIESYSFNMFCNTSLLNTWPNPPLVMSGVWSPTMKACPITSGTDIARSLMAEDSASKVAEDSMSSVVSVASYYQSSLESNFDEEEALKIILGTDVEQSREQNKSVEDFSSSPHKNVEIK
;
A
#
# COMPACT_ATOMS: atom_id res chain seq x y z
N MET A 1 -27.72 -15.35 4.83
CA MET A 1 -27.34 -13.95 5.07
C MET A 1 -25.83 -13.71 5.22
N LYS A 2 -25.03 -14.58 5.89
CA LYS A 2 -23.57 -14.40 6.07
C LYS A 2 -22.73 -14.24 4.78
N SER A 3 -23.15 -14.85 3.67
CA SER A 3 -22.45 -14.78 2.37
C SER A 3 -22.47 -13.39 1.73
N LEU A 4 -23.58 -12.65 1.87
CA LEU A 4 -23.72 -11.32 1.26
C LEU A 4 -22.82 -10.30 1.98
N PHE A 5 -22.76 -10.35 3.31
CA PHE A 5 -21.90 -9.48 4.11
C PHE A 5 -20.41 -9.75 3.84
N ARG A 6 -20.01 -11.02 3.74
CA ARG A 6 -18.62 -11.37 3.40
C ARG A 6 -18.22 -10.86 2.02
N ASN A 7 -19.10 -10.97 1.03
CA ASN A 7 -18.84 -10.45 -0.32
C ASN A 7 -18.78 -8.92 -0.35
N SER A 8 -19.60 -8.23 0.45
CA SER A 8 -19.55 -6.77 0.58
C SER A 8 -18.22 -6.31 1.21
N ILE A 9 -17.80 -6.95 2.30
CA ILE A 9 -16.54 -6.65 3.01
C ILE A 9 -15.32 -6.91 2.10
N ILE A 10 -15.32 -8.01 1.34
CA ILE A 10 -14.23 -8.31 0.40
C ILE A 10 -14.16 -7.26 -0.71
N ARG A 11 -15.31 -6.86 -1.27
CA ARG A 11 -15.35 -5.78 -2.28
C ARG A 11 -14.86 -4.46 -1.72
N SER A 12 -15.20 -4.16 -0.47
CA SER A 12 -14.70 -2.96 0.23
C SER A 12 -13.18 -3.03 0.43
N LYS A 13 -12.63 -4.16 0.87
CA LYS A 13 -11.17 -4.37 0.98
C LYS A 13 -10.48 -4.20 -0.37
N ASP A 14 -10.96 -4.86 -1.41
CA ASP A 14 -10.36 -4.77 -2.75
C ASP A 14 -10.42 -3.34 -3.31
N SER A 15 -11.47 -2.56 -2.98
CA SER A 15 -11.54 -1.14 -3.36
C SER A 15 -10.44 -0.32 -2.67
N ILE A 16 -10.31 -0.48 -1.35
CA ILE A 16 -9.30 0.22 -0.54
C ILE A 16 -7.89 -0.12 -1.03
N LEU A 17 -7.63 -1.39 -1.35
CA LEU A 17 -6.34 -1.81 -1.89
C LEU A 17 -6.06 -1.19 -3.26
N LYS A 18 -7.04 -1.14 -4.16
CA LYS A 18 -6.88 -0.47 -5.46
C LYS A 18 -6.57 1.02 -5.29
N GLU A 19 -7.28 1.72 -4.41
CA GLU A 19 -7.05 3.13 -4.12
C GLU A 19 -5.66 3.36 -3.52
N SER A 20 -5.22 2.49 -2.61
CA SER A 20 -3.86 2.52 -2.04
C SER A 20 -2.79 2.29 -3.11
N LEU A 21 -2.96 1.27 -3.97
CA LEU A 21 -2.03 0.96 -5.07
C LEU A 21 -1.96 2.13 -6.07
N GLN A 22 -3.11 2.73 -6.40
CA GLN A 22 -3.17 3.90 -7.25
C GLN A 22 -2.41 5.08 -6.64
N SER A 23 -2.63 5.34 -5.36
CA SER A 23 -1.97 6.44 -4.65
C SER A 23 -0.45 6.26 -4.58
N GLN A 24 0.00 5.03 -4.32
CA GLN A 24 1.43 4.68 -4.33
C GLN A 24 2.04 4.80 -5.73
N LEU A 25 1.31 4.41 -6.79
CA LEU A 25 1.78 4.60 -8.16
C LEU A 25 1.94 6.09 -8.50
N VAL A 26 0.99 6.92 -8.09
CA VAL A 26 1.08 8.38 -8.25
C VAL A 26 2.30 8.94 -7.51
N ALA A 27 2.59 8.46 -6.30
CA ALA A 27 3.78 8.86 -5.55
C ALA A 27 5.07 8.48 -6.31
N CYS A 28 5.23 7.22 -6.70
CA CYS A 28 6.42 6.78 -7.44
C CYS A 28 6.63 7.54 -8.76
N VAL A 29 5.56 7.83 -9.50
CA VAL A 29 5.65 8.64 -10.74
C VAL A 29 6.14 10.04 -10.44
N LYS A 30 5.64 10.69 -9.38
CA LYS A 30 6.12 12.00 -8.95
C LYS A 30 7.59 11.96 -8.54
N ASP A 31 7.99 10.95 -7.77
CA ASP A 31 9.37 10.79 -7.32
C ASP A 31 10.32 10.65 -8.52
N ILE A 32 9.97 9.83 -9.51
CA ILE A 32 10.75 9.68 -10.75
C ILE A 32 10.83 11.01 -11.52
N GLN A 33 9.72 11.74 -11.62
CA GLN A 33 9.68 13.04 -12.30
C GLN A 33 10.55 14.10 -11.59
N LEU A 34 10.53 14.11 -10.25
CA LEU A 34 11.35 14.99 -9.42
C LEU A 34 12.84 14.63 -9.51
N ASP A 35 13.17 13.35 -9.41
CA ASP A 35 14.54 12.85 -9.57
C ASP A 35 15.12 13.25 -10.92
N HIS A 36 14.32 13.13 -11.99
CA HIS A 36 14.72 13.53 -13.33
C HIS A 36 14.92 15.04 -13.45
N ALA A 37 14.06 15.84 -12.81
CA ALA A 37 14.17 17.30 -12.79
C ALA A 37 15.44 17.78 -12.05
N HIS A 38 15.80 17.13 -10.95
CA HIS A 38 16.96 17.51 -10.12
C HIS A 38 18.28 16.97 -10.66
N SER A 39 18.30 15.76 -11.21
CA SER A 39 19.54 15.09 -11.56
C SER A 39 20.08 15.50 -12.92
N GLY A 40 19.24 15.99 -13.84
CA GLY A 40 19.64 16.54 -15.16
C GLY A 40 20.38 15.57 -16.10
N ARG A 41 20.79 14.40 -15.62
CA ARG A 41 21.38 13.28 -16.33
C ARG A 41 20.99 11.96 -15.65
N PHE A 42 20.72 11.03 -16.54
CA PHE A 42 20.52 9.60 -16.36
C PHE A 42 21.35 8.99 -15.22
N GLN A 43 20.68 8.56 -14.13
CA GLN A 43 21.32 7.76 -13.10
C GLN A 43 20.80 6.33 -13.16
N ASP A 44 21.76 5.41 -13.31
CA ASP A 44 21.55 3.97 -13.28
C ASP A 44 20.82 3.56 -11.99
N SER A 45 19.72 2.80 -12.13
CA SER A 45 18.95 2.20 -11.03
C SER A 45 18.65 3.14 -9.84
N SER A 46 17.76 4.12 -10.04
CA SER A 46 17.23 4.94 -8.94
C SER A 46 16.37 4.09 -7.98
N GLU A 47 16.44 4.37 -6.68
CA GLU A 47 15.54 3.84 -5.66
C GLU A 47 14.06 4.06 -6.02
N ALA A 48 13.75 5.14 -6.74
CA ALA A 48 12.42 5.42 -7.26
C ALA A 48 11.98 4.40 -8.32
N ALA A 49 12.90 3.88 -9.14
CA ALA A 49 12.60 2.85 -10.14
C ALA A 49 12.35 1.47 -9.51
N ASP A 50 13.09 1.13 -8.45
CA ASP A 50 12.84 -0.10 -7.68
C ASP A 50 11.51 -0.03 -6.91
N SER A 51 11.17 1.15 -6.39
CA SER A 51 9.87 1.43 -5.77
C SER A 51 8.73 1.32 -6.78
N LEU A 52 8.89 1.87 -7.98
CA LEU A 52 7.93 1.70 -9.08
C LEU A 52 7.74 0.22 -9.45
N CYS A 53 8.84 -0.53 -9.59
CA CYS A 53 8.76 -1.97 -9.84
C CYS A 53 7.97 -2.70 -8.75
N THR A 54 8.19 -2.34 -7.48
CA THR A 54 7.49 -2.91 -6.34
C THR A 54 5.99 -2.66 -6.40
N VAL A 55 5.57 -1.42 -6.73
CA VAL A 55 4.16 -1.06 -6.91
C VAL A 55 3.54 -1.81 -8.08
N LEU A 56 4.23 -1.88 -9.22
CA LEU A 56 3.76 -2.60 -10.40
C LEU A 56 3.63 -4.11 -10.13
N GLU A 57 4.61 -4.72 -9.47
CA GLU A 57 4.54 -6.10 -9.02
C GLU A 57 3.28 -6.31 -8.16
N ALA A 58 2.99 -5.42 -7.21
CA ALA A 58 1.78 -5.48 -6.38
C ALA A 58 0.48 -5.35 -7.21
N ILE A 59 0.44 -4.46 -8.20
CA ILE A 59 -0.70 -4.27 -9.11
C ILE A 59 -1.00 -5.56 -9.88
N PHE A 60 0.03 -6.21 -10.42
CA PHE A 60 -0.12 -7.47 -11.15
C PHE A 60 -0.47 -8.66 -10.25
N ILE A 61 -0.14 -8.61 -8.96
CA ILE A 61 -0.53 -9.63 -7.98
C ILE A 61 -1.96 -9.41 -7.48
N HIS A 62 -2.44 -8.16 -7.41
CA HIS A 62 -3.74 -7.84 -6.84
C HIS A 62 -4.90 -8.56 -7.54
N GLY A 63 -5.61 -9.38 -6.77
CA GLY A 63 -6.78 -10.13 -7.24
C GLY A 63 -6.46 -11.29 -8.18
N ILE A 64 -5.21 -11.76 -8.25
CA ILE A 64 -4.86 -12.97 -8.97
C ILE A 64 -5.63 -14.19 -8.41
N LYS A 65 -5.97 -15.14 -9.28
CA LYS A 65 -6.58 -16.40 -8.86
C LYS A 65 -5.50 -17.35 -8.40
N GLU A 66 -5.64 -17.82 -7.16
CA GLU A 66 -4.81 -18.89 -6.60
C GLU A 66 -5.09 -20.20 -7.34
N THR A 67 -4.02 -20.94 -7.60
CA THR A 67 -4.09 -22.32 -8.07
C THR A 67 -4.57 -23.24 -6.94
N LEU A 68 -4.97 -24.47 -7.28
CA LEU A 68 -5.33 -25.47 -6.28
C LEU A 68 -4.15 -25.83 -5.36
N ALA A 69 -2.92 -25.80 -5.90
CA ALA A 69 -1.71 -26.02 -5.14
C ALA A 69 -1.51 -24.92 -4.09
N ASP A 70 -1.72 -23.65 -4.45
CA ASP A 70 -1.61 -22.53 -3.50
C ASP A 70 -2.60 -22.66 -2.35
N LYS A 71 -3.85 -23.03 -2.66
CA LYS A 71 -4.88 -23.24 -1.63
C LYS A 71 -4.53 -24.39 -0.70
N MET A 72 -3.93 -25.46 -1.23
CA MET A 72 -3.52 -26.62 -0.45
C MET A 72 -2.30 -26.32 0.41
N ALA A 73 -1.32 -25.58 -0.12
CA ALA A 73 -0.17 -25.08 0.62
C ALA A 73 -0.61 -24.18 1.79
N ILE A 74 -1.59 -23.30 1.58
CA ILE A 74 -2.15 -22.46 2.65
C ILE A 74 -2.92 -23.30 3.69
N ALA A 75 -3.62 -24.35 3.28
CA ALA A 75 -4.45 -25.16 4.18
C ALA A 75 -3.67 -26.19 5.00
N ILE A 76 -2.53 -26.66 4.50
CA ILE A 76 -1.70 -27.71 5.12
C ILE A 76 -0.41 -27.13 5.71
N GLY A 77 0.01 -25.94 5.26
CA GLY A 77 1.25 -25.29 5.65
C GLY A 77 1.19 -24.54 6.97
N ASP A 78 2.37 -24.14 7.43
CA ASP A 78 2.56 -23.19 8.52
C ASP A 78 1.90 -21.83 8.15
N PRO A 79 1.19 -21.14 9.07
CA PRO A 79 0.68 -19.79 8.82
C PRO A 79 1.74 -18.79 8.34
N ASP A 80 3.03 -19.07 8.56
CA ASP A 80 4.14 -18.25 8.09
C ASP A 80 4.61 -18.57 6.64
N VAL A 81 3.97 -19.53 5.92
CA VAL A 81 4.32 -19.83 4.52
C VAL A 81 3.91 -18.67 3.60
N ARG A 82 4.89 -18.11 2.90
CA ARG A 82 4.69 -17.01 1.96
C ARG A 82 4.04 -17.51 0.66
N PRO A 83 2.97 -16.86 0.18
CA PRO A 83 2.37 -17.21 -1.11
C PRO A 83 3.28 -16.81 -2.28
N GLU A 84 3.25 -17.61 -3.34
CA GLU A 84 3.99 -17.38 -4.58
C GLU A 84 3.03 -17.09 -5.75
N PRO A 85 2.38 -15.90 -5.78
CA PRO A 85 1.50 -15.54 -6.88
C PRO A 85 2.27 -15.55 -8.21
N ASN A 86 1.66 -16.13 -9.24
CA ASN A 86 2.29 -16.32 -10.54
C ASN A 86 1.39 -15.78 -11.67
N PHE A 87 1.74 -14.60 -12.19
CA PHE A 87 1.06 -14.00 -13.34
C PHE A 87 1.76 -14.27 -14.68
N TRP A 88 2.82 -15.09 -14.70
CA TRP A 88 3.53 -15.44 -15.93
C TRP A 88 2.62 -16.05 -17.01
N PRO A 89 1.67 -16.96 -16.68
CA PRO A 89 0.72 -17.47 -17.67
C PRO A 89 -0.14 -16.39 -18.32
N ALA A 90 -0.48 -15.33 -17.59
CA ALA A 90 -1.19 -14.19 -18.17
C ALA A 90 -0.27 -13.42 -19.13
N LEU A 91 0.99 -13.17 -18.74
CA LEU A 91 1.96 -12.46 -19.58
C LEU A 91 2.24 -13.18 -20.89
N LEU A 92 2.26 -14.52 -20.91
CA LEU A 92 2.42 -15.30 -22.14
C LEU A 92 1.31 -15.04 -23.17
N VAL A 93 0.12 -14.59 -22.74
CA VAL A 93 -1.00 -14.26 -23.64
C VAL A 93 -0.86 -12.87 -24.25
N PHE A 94 -0.30 -11.92 -23.50
CA PHE A 94 -0.26 -10.51 -23.92
C PHE A 94 1.09 -10.06 -24.48
N SER A 95 2.16 -10.81 -24.20
CA SER A 95 3.52 -10.40 -24.56
C SER A 95 3.91 -10.87 -25.95
N HIS A 96 4.77 -10.10 -26.61
CA HIS A 96 5.39 -10.53 -27.85
C HIS A 96 6.37 -11.69 -27.61
N ARG A 97 6.48 -12.56 -28.61
CA ARG A 97 7.36 -13.73 -28.56
C ARG A 97 8.83 -13.35 -28.33
N ASP A 98 9.29 -12.25 -28.93
CA ASP A 98 10.68 -11.81 -28.80
C ASP A 98 11.05 -11.49 -27.34
N LEU A 99 10.16 -10.81 -26.61
CA LEU A 99 10.34 -10.51 -25.19
C LEU A 99 10.33 -11.80 -24.35
N ILE A 100 9.42 -12.73 -24.63
CA ILE A 100 9.35 -14.03 -23.95
C ILE A 100 10.65 -14.82 -24.18
N ASP A 101 11.14 -14.87 -25.42
CA ASP A 101 12.37 -15.57 -25.77
C ASP A 101 13.60 -14.89 -25.15
N GLN A 102 13.62 -13.57 -25.03
CA GLN A 102 14.69 -12.84 -24.35
C GLN A 102 14.72 -13.15 -22.85
N ILE A 103 13.56 -13.15 -22.18
CA ILE A 103 13.43 -13.57 -20.77
C ILE A 103 13.90 -15.02 -20.61
N GLY A 104 13.53 -15.91 -21.53
CA GLY A 104 13.93 -17.32 -21.51
C GLY A 104 15.44 -17.57 -21.68
N ARG A 105 16.20 -16.60 -22.19
CA ARG A 105 17.67 -16.69 -22.34
C ARG A 105 18.44 -16.20 -21.11
N LEU A 106 17.75 -15.66 -20.10
CA LEU A 106 18.41 -15.16 -18.88
C LEU A 106 18.93 -16.33 -18.05
N TYR A 107 20.23 -16.28 -17.74
CA TYR A 107 20.91 -17.39 -17.07
C TYR A 107 20.52 -17.51 -15.59
N TYR A 108 20.37 -16.37 -14.89
CA TYR A 108 20.14 -16.37 -13.45
C TYR A 108 18.65 -16.36 -13.04
N VAL A 109 17.74 -16.33 -14.01
CA VAL A 109 16.28 -16.22 -13.78
C VAL A 109 15.63 -17.54 -14.17
N CYS A 110 15.34 -18.36 -13.16
CA CYS A 110 14.92 -19.74 -13.35
C CYS A 110 13.50 -20.03 -12.86
N THR A 111 12.87 -19.12 -12.12
CA THR A 111 11.51 -19.31 -11.59
C THR A 111 10.49 -18.48 -12.37
N ASP A 112 9.23 -18.89 -12.35
CA ASP A 112 8.14 -18.09 -12.94
C ASP A 112 7.97 -16.74 -12.23
N VAL A 113 8.24 -16.69 -10.92
CA VAL A 113 8.32 -15.43 -10.15
C VAL A 113 9.40 -14.53 -10.73
N GLY A 114 10.59 -15.07 -11.00
CA GLY A 114 11.67 -14.35 -11.66
C GLY A 114 11.27 -13.82 -13.02
N ARG A 115 10.62 -14.65 -13.85
CA ARG A 115 10.12 -14.23 -15.17
C ARG A 115 9.10 -13.09 -15.07
N CYS A 116 8.18 -13.15 -14.12
CA CYS A 116 7.23 -12.08 -13.83
C CYS A 116 7.93 -10.75 -13.51
N ARG A 117 8.88 -10.78 -12.56
CA ARG A 117 9.59 -9.58 -12.08
C ARG A 117 10.50 -8.98 -13.13
N VAL A 118 11.15 -9.82 -13.93
CA VAL A 118 12.00 -9.36 -15.03
C VAL A 118 11.18 -8.78 -16.16
N TRP A 119 10.02 -9.38 -16.49
CA TRP A 119 9.13 -8.85 -17.51
C TRP A 119 8.77 -7.38 -17.24
N ILE A 120 8.41 -7.03 -16.00
CA ILE A 120 8.12 -5.65 -15.61
C ILE A 120 9.33 -4.74 -15.86
N ARG A 121 10.52 -5.15 -15.40
CA ARG A 121 11.76 -4.38 -15.54
C ARG A 121 12.14 -4.17 -17.01
N MET A 122 12.04 -5.21 -17.83
CA MET A 122 12.33 -5.12 -19.26
C MET A 122 11.33 -4.23 -19.99
N CYS A 123 10.04 -4.38 -19.72
CA CYS A 123 9.01 -3.52 -20.32
C CYS A 123 9.19 -2.04 -19.97
N LEU A 124 9.71 -1.72 -18.77
CA LEU A 124 10.06 -0.37 -18.39
C LEU A 124 11.34 0.12 -19.07
N ASN A 125 12.41 -0.70 -19.09
CA ASN A 125 13.66 -0.37 -19.78
C ASN A 125 13.42 -0.08 -21.28
N ASP A 126 12.55 -0.86 -21.92
CA ASP A 126 12.26 -0.76 -23.35
C ASP A 126 11.15 0.27 -23.68
N GLY A 127 10.49 0.85 -22.66
CA GLY A 127 9.36 1.76 -22.87
C GLY A 127 8.18 1.08 -23.58
N LEU A 128 7.88 -0.16 -23.21
CA LEU A 128 6.80 -0.97 -23.81
C LEU A 128 5.64 -1.24 -22.84
N LEU A 129 5.79 -0.94 -21.55
CA LEU A 129 4.80 -1.29 -20.53
C LEU A 129 3.41 -0.71 -20.85
N THR A 130 3.34 0.55 -21.28
CA THR A 130 2.08 1.21 -21.65
C THR A 130 1.35 0.42 -22.74
N SER A 131 2.07 0.00 -23.79
CA SER A 131 1.51 -0.75 -24.92
C SER A 131 0.93 -2.11 -24.48
N TYR A 132 1.61 -2.83 -23.58
CA TYR A 132 1.11 -4.08 -23.05
C TYR A 132 -0.11 -3.89 -22.16
N LEU A 133 -0.12 -2.87 -21.30
CA LEU A 133 -1.27 -2.54 -20.46
C LEU A 133 -2.48 -2.11 -21.31
N GLN A 134 -2.29 -1.35 -22.39
CA GLN A 134 -3.33 -1.02 -23.35
C GLN A 134 -3.90 -2.27 -24.04
N SER A 135 -3.05 -3.22 -24.42
CA SER A 135 -3.48 -4.52 -24.95
C SER A 135 -4.32 -5.31 -23.94
N MET A 136 -3.91 -5.32 -22.67
CA MET A 136 -4.67 -5.94 -21.57
C MET A 136 -6.02 -5.24 -21.34
N LEU A 137 -6.08 -3.91 -21.45
CA LEU A 137 -7.31 -3.14 -21.35
C LEU A 137 -8.27 -3.48 -22.51
N ALA A 138 -7.78 -3.49 -23.75
CA ALA A 138 -8.58 -3.81 -24.93
C ALA A 138 -9.12 -5.25 -24.90
N GLN A 139 -8.30 -6.20 -24.43
CA GLN A 139 -8.63 -7.63 -24.34
C GLN A 139 -8.94 -8.07 -22.91
N ASN A 140 -9.56 -7.20 -22.10
CA ASN A 140 -9.78 -7.44 -20.67
C ASN A 140 -10.48 -8.77 -20.36
N LYS A 141 -11.36 -9.24 -21.26
CA LYS A 141 -12.04 -10.54 -21.13
C LYS A 141 -11.05 -11.71 -20.99
N SER A 142 -9.91 -11.67 -21.67
CA SER A 142 -8.87 -12.70 -21.61
C SER A 142 -8.22 -12.78 -20.21
N LEU A 143 -8.19 -11.67 -19.46
CA LEU A 143 -7.72 -11.66 -18.06
C LEU A 143 -8.64 -12.42 -17.10
N SER A 144 -9.90 -12.70 -17.48
CA SER A 144 -10.86 -13.37 -16.59
C SER A 144 -10.45 -14.79 -16.20
N SER A 145 -9.60 -15.45 -16.99
CA SER A 145 -9.05 -16.77 -16.66
C SER A 145 -8.05 -16.71 -15.52
N PHE A 146 -7.29 -15.61 -15.40
CA PHE A 146 -6.18 -15.45 -14.47
C PHE A 146 -6.53 -14.60 -13.24
N TYR A 147 -7.46 -13.66 -13.38
CA TYR A 147 -7.79 -12.67 -12.36
C TYR A 147 -9.24 -12.75 -11.90
N LYS A 148 -9.47 -12.43 -10.62
CA LYS A 148 -10.80 -12.23 -10.03
C LYS A 148 -11.45 -10.98 -10.64
N ARG A 149 -12.78 -10.88 -10.60
CA ARG A 149 -13.50 -9.72 -11.14
C ARG A 149 -13.12 -8.40 -10.44
N SER A 150 -12.74 -8.45 -9.17
CA SER A 150 -12.32 -7.30 -8.37
C SER A 150 -10.84 -6.94 -8.52
N ALA A 151 -10.06 -7.68 -9.33
CA ALA A 151 -8.64 -7.43 -9.54
C ALA A 151 -8.39 -6.05 -10.16
N TYR A 152 -7.21 -5.50 -9.91
CA TYR A 152 -6.83 -4.17 -10.38
C TYR A 152 -6.84 -4.14 -11.92
N LEU A 153 -6.17 -5.11 -12.56
CA LEU A 153 -6.11 -5.22 -14.03
C LEU A 153 -7.47 -5.52 -14.69
N ARG A 154 -8.49 -5.90 -13.91
CA ARG A 154 -9.85 -6.18 -14.41
C ARG A 154 -10.78 -4.97 -14.31
N ASP A 155 -10.36 -3.93 -13.60
CA ASP A 155 -11.07 -2.67 -13.48
C ASP A 155 -10.57 -1.72 -14.57
N THR A 156 -11.43 -1.44 -15.54
CA THR A 156 -11.05 -0.68 -16.73
C THR A 156 -10.74 0.78 -16.43
N GLU A 157 -11.43 1.39 -15.46
CA GLU A 157 -11.21 2.79 -15.10
C GLU A 157 -9.88 2.94 -14.37
N VAL A 158 -9.63 2.05 -13.40
CA VAL A 158 -8.37 2.04 -12.64
C VAL A 158 -7.17 1.70 -13.54
N LEU A 159 -7.33 0.73 -14.45
CA LEU A 159 -6.28 0.38 -15.41
C LEU A 159 -5.97 1.52 -16.40
N ASP A 160 -6.99 2.24 -16.87
CA ASP A 160 -6.80 3.39 -17.77
C ASP A 160 -6.03 4.54 -17.09
N MET A 161 -6.35 4.81 -15.82
CA MET A 161 -5.58 5.76 -15.00
C MET A 161 -4.12 5.30 -14.81
N CYS A 162 -3.89 4.00 -14.56
CA CYS A 162 -2.55 3.42 -14.47
C CYS A 162 -1.75 3.63 -15.77
N ILE A 163 -2.36 3.34 -16.93
CA ILE A 163 -1.76 3.54 -18.25
C ILE A 163 -1.35 5.00 -18.43
N THR A 164 -2.23 5.94 -18.06
CA THR A 164 -1.95 7.38 -18.17
C THR A 164 -0.76 7.80 -17.30
N LEU A 165 -0.66 7.27 -16.08
CA LEU A 165 0.46 7.53 -15.18
C LEU A 165 1.79 6.98 -15.72
N ILE A 166 1.79 5.75 -16.22
CA ILE A 166 2.99 5.11 -16.79
C ILE A 166 3.42 5.80 -18.08
N ALA A 167 2.48 6.20 -18.95
CA ALA A 167 2.80 6.97 -20.15
C ALA A 167 3.51 8.30 -19.82
N GLY A 168 3.21 8.90 -18.66
CA GLY A 168 3.85 10.12 -18.17
C GLY A 168 5.33 9.97 -17.75
N ILE A 169 5.83 8.73 -17.65
CA ILE A 169 7.23 8.40 -17.35
C ILE A 169 7.90 7.54 -18.43
N GLU A 170 7.18 7.17 -19.49
CA GLU A 170 7.66 6.27 -20.55
C GLU A 170 8.76 6.90 -21.43
N SER A 171 8.83 8.23 -21.48
CA SER A 171 9.92 8.96 -22.15
C SER A 171 11.23 8.94 -21.36
N TYR A 172 11.19 8.54 -20.09
CA TYR A 172 12.39 8.38 -19.27
C TYR A 172 12.99 7.02 -19.54
N SER A 173 14.28 7.00 -19.84
CA SER A 173 15.00 5.74 -19.96
C SER A 173 15.20 5.13 -18.57
N PHE A 174 15.02 3.82 -18.46
CA PHE A 174 15.35 3.05 -17.25
C PHE A 174 16.51 2.11 -17.57
N ASN A 175 17.43 1.93 -16.62
CA ASN A 175 18.54 0.96 -16.75
C ASN A 175 18.54 0.00 -15.55
N MET A 176 17.51 -0.84 -15.46
CA MET A 176 17.34 -1.79 -14.36
C MET A 176 17.98 -3.15 -14.68
N PHE A 177 18.61 -3.75 -13.67
CA PHE A 177 19.23 -5.08 -13.78
C PHE A 177 18.17 -6.18 -13.93
N CYS A 178 18.25 -6.94 -15.03
CA CYS A 178 17.29 -8.00 -15.36
C CYS A 178 17.83 -9.42 -15.19
N ASN A 179 19.15 -9.65 -15.21
CA ASN A 179 19.75 -10.98 -15.15
C ASN A 179 20.39 -11.26 -13.76
N THR A 180 19.56 -11.34 -12.72
CA THR A 180 20.02 -11.62 -11.35
C THR A 180 19.12 -12.64 -10.64
N SER A 181 19.73 -13.51 -9.83
CA SER A 181 19.00 -14.54 -9.10
C SER A 181 18.12 -13.98 -7.98
N LEU A 182 18.34 -12.73 -7.57
CA LEU A 182 17.53 -12.01 -6.57
C LEU A 182 16.08 -11.82 -7.01
N LEU A 183 15.80 -11.92 -8.31
CA LEU A 183 14.46 -11.77 -8.86
C LEU A 183 13.63 -13.07 -8.74
N ASN A 184 14.24 -14.22 -8.45
CA ASN A 184 13.54 -15.51 -8.44
C ASN A 184 12.52 -15.67 -7.29
N THR A 185 12.49 -14.74 -6.33
CA THR A 185 11.58 -14.76 -5.19
C THR A 185 10.88 -13.42 -5.01
N TRP A 186 9.66 -13.45 -4.47
CA TRP A 186 8.93 -12.25 -4.11
C TRP A 186 9.51 -11.61 -2.84
N PRO A 187 9.80 -10.29 -2.86
CA PRO A 187 10.02 -9.55 -1.63
C PRO A 187 8.68 -9.35 -0.90
N ASN A 188 8.74 -8.96 0.37
CA ASN A 188 7.53 -8.76 1.19
C ASN A 188 6.62 -7.62 0.69
N PRO A 189 7.14 -6.43 0.33
CA PRO A 189 6.30 -5.28 0.00
C PRO A 189 5.20 -5.55 -1.05
N PRO A 190 5.47 -6.17 -2.22
CA PRO A 190 4.42 -6.37 -3.22
C PRO A 190 3.34 -7.36 -2.77
N LEU A 191 3.68 -8.34 -1.92
CA LEU A 191 2.71 -9.30 -1.37
C LEU A 191 1.80 -8.68 -0.32
N VAL A 192 2.34 -7.76 0.49
CA VAL A 192 1.58 -7.03 1.51
C VAL A 192 0.69 -5.97 0.86
N MET A 193 1.23 -5.18 -0.07
CA MET A 193 0.50 -4.12 -0.78
C MET A 193 -0.66 -4.66 -1.61
N SER A 194 -0.50 -5.84 -2.21
CA SER A 194 -1.57 -6.53 -2.95
C SER A 194 -2.61 -7.19 -2.03
N GLY A 195 -2.37 -7.22 -0.72
CA GLY A 195 -3.26 -7.82 0.29
C GLY A 195 -3.35 -9.35 0.24
N VAL A 196 -2.44 -10.01 -0.51
CA VAL A 196 -2.36 -11.47 -0.65
C VAL A 196 -1.67 -12.09 0.57
N TRP A 197 -0.73 -11.36 1.19
CA TRP A 197 -0.06 -11.81 2.40
C TRP A 197 -0.13 -10.75 3.49
N SER A 198 -0.38 -11.18 4.71
CA SER A 198 -0.26 -10.38 5.91
C SER A 198 0.69 -11.12 6.86
N PRO A 199 1.82 -10.54 7.28
CA PRO A 199 2.69 -11.18 8.25
C PRO A 199 1.89 -11.54 9.49
N THR A 200 2.06 -12.76 10.00
CA THR A 200 1.53 -13.12 11.31
C THR A 200 2.16 -12.17 12.32
N MET A 201 1.36 -11.38 13.03
CA MET A 201 1.86 -10.63 14.17
C MET A 201 2.35 -11.65 15.19
N LYS A 202 3.67 -11.92 15.21
CA LYS A 202 4.28 -12.62 16.32
C LYS A 202 3.99 -11.74 17.52
N ALA A 203 3.16 -12.22 18.44
CA ALA A 203 2.88 -11.52 19.66
C ALA A 203 4.19 -11.40 20.42
N CYS A 204 4.93 -10.30 20.21
CA CYS A 204 5.91 -9.87 21.16
C CYS A 204 5.08 -9.57 22.41
N PRO A 205 5.19 -10.34 23.51
CA PRO A 205 4.53 -9.95 24.73
C PRO A 205 5.02 -8.53 25.02
N ILE A 206 4.11 -7.57 25.03
CA ILE A 206 4.41 -6.25 25.57
C ILE A 206 4.71 -6.55 27.03
N THR A 207 6.00 -6.65 27.37
CA THR A 207 6.41 -6.76 28.78
C THR A 207 5.74 -5.58 29.46
N SER A 208 4.83 -5.89 30.38
CA SER A 208 4.11 -4.90 31.18
C SER A 208 5.12 -3.84 31.60
N GLY A 209 4.85 -2.56 31.30
CA GLY A 209 5.79 -1.43 31.44
C GLY A 209 6.25 -1.19 32.87
N THR A 210 7.08 -2.08 33.40
CA THR A 210 7.69 -2.01 34.73
C THR A 210 8.93 -1.11 34.74
N ASP A 211 9.40 -0.66 33.58
CA ASP A 211 10.52 0.28 33.47
C ASP A 211 10.16 1.68 34.03
N ILE A 212 8.89 2.11 33.93
CA ILE A 212 8.45 3.39 34.54
C ILE A 212 8.49 3.29 36.06
N ALA A 213 8.08 2.16 36.63
CA ALA A 213 8.14 1.93 38.07
C ALA A 213 9.58 1.87 38.58
N ARG A 214 10.54 1.44 37.76
CA ARG A 214 11.97 1.44 38.15
C ARG A 214 12.58 2.84 38.08
N SER A 215 12.13 3.70 37.16
CA SER A 215 12.60 5.10 37.07
C SER A 215 12.07 5.98 38.19
N LEU A 216 10.87 5.74 38.71
CA LEU A 216 10.30 6.52 39.83
C LEU A 216 10.86 6.10 41.20
N MET A 217 11.53 4.96 41.28
CA MET A 217 12.14 4.44 42.51
C MET A 217 13.66 4.67 42.55
N ALA A 218 14.22 5.35 41.56
CA ALA A 218 15.66 5.54 41.37
C ALA A 218 16.16 6.96 41.70
N GLU A 219 15.44 7.73 42.52
CA GLU A 219 15.97 9.01 43.06
C GLU A 219 16.87 8.84 44.30
N ASP A 220 17.06 7.62 44.82
CA ASP A 220 18.03 7.36 45.87
C ASP A 220 18.84 6.10 45.57
N SER A 221 19.89 6.25 44.74
CA SER A 221 21.21 5.58 44.86
C SER A 221 21.89 5.50 43.50
N ALA A 222 22.88 6.36 43.29
CA ALA A 222 23.83 6.21 42.22
C ALA A 222 24.73 4.98 42.47
N SER A 223 24.75 4.03 41.53
CA SER A 223 25.95 3.48 40.87
C SER A 223 25.85 1.98 40.52
N LYS A 224 26.22 1.66 39.27
CA LYS A 224 26.57 0.34 38.68
C LYS A 224 25.34 -0.55 38.44
N VAL A 225 25.03 -1.06 37.24
CA VAL A 225 25.89 -1.73 36.25
C VAL A 225 25.19 -1.65 34.88
N ALA A 226 25.96 -1.41 33.81
CA ALA A 226 25.53 -1.63 32.44
C ALA A 226 25.68 -3.12 32.10
N GLU A 227 24.74 -3.69 31.38
CA GLU A 227 24.92 -4.54 30.18
C GLU A 227 23.58 -5.21 29.80
N ASP A 228 23.37 -5.34 28.49
CA ASP A 228 22.29 -6.06 27.78
C ASP A 228 20.92 -5.40 27.65
N SER A 229 20.85 -4.40 26.76
CA SER A 229 19.65 -4.14 25.95
C SER A 229 20.02 -3.42 24.66
N MET A 230 20.51 -4.17 23.68
CA MET A 230 20.52 -3.75 22.28
C MET A 230 19.91 -4.84 21.42
N SER A 231 18.61 -5.02 21.56
CA SER A 231 17.77 -5.48 20.45
C SER A 231 17.09 -4.25 19.86
N SER A 232 17.79 -3.53 18.99
CA SER A 232 17.16 -2.56 18.11
C SER A 232 16.28 -3.32 17.12
N VAL A 233 15.04 -3.55 17.51
CA VAL A 233 13.98 -3.87 16.57
C VAL A 233 13.70 -2.60 15.77
N VAL A 234 14.32 -2.47 14.60
CA VAL A 234 13.82 -1.58 13.56
C VAL A 234 12.44 -2.09 13.18
N SER A 235 11.43 -1.48 13.75
CA SER A 235 10.04 -1.80 13.48
C SER A 235 9.77 -1.43 12.02
N VAL A 236 9.23 -2.36 11.21
CA VAL A 236 8.81 -2.08 9.81
C VAL A 236 7.85 -0.87 9.72
N ALA A 237 7.19 -0.51 10.82
CA ALA A 237 6.41 0.71 10.93
C ALA A 237 7.23 2.00 10.66
N SER A 238 8.53 2.04 10.97
CA SER A 238 9.33 3.25 10.78
C SER A 238 9.58 3.60 9.31
N TYR A 239 9.53 2.63 8.39
CA TYR A 239 9.58 2.89 6.95
C TYR A 239 8.30 3.56 6.43
N TYR A 240 7.15 3.29 7.04
CA TYR A 240 5.88 3.94 6.66
C TYR A 240 5.65 5.27 7.38
N GLN A 241 6.28 5.48 8.54
CA GLN A 241 6.15 6.71 9.32
C GLN A 241 6.85 7.91 8.66
N SER A 242 7.92 7.68 7.88
CA SER A 242 8.71 8.76 7.25
C SER A 242 7.95 9.56 6.17
N SER A 243 6.80 9.08 5.70
CA SER A 243 6.07 9.70 4.58
C SER A 243 4.65 10.17 4.95
N LEU A 244 4.29 10.15 6.23
CA LEU A 244 3.01 10.64 6.75
C LEU A 244 3.26 11.71 7.82
N GLU A 245 3.93 12.79 7.44
CA GLU A 245 3.78 14.07 8.15
C GLU A 245 2.45 14.72 7.74
N SER A 246 1.35 14.06 8.10
CA SER A 246 0.06 14.74 8.24
C SER A 246 0.04 15.36 9.62
N ASN A 247 -0.01 16.70 9.67
CA ASN A 247 -0.25 17.50 10.88
C ASN A 247 -1.53 17.03 11.57
N PHE A 248 -1.44 16.02 12.42
CA PHE A 248 -2.51 15.62 13.31
C PHE A 248 -2.49 16.58 14.49
N ASP A 249 -3.58 17.31 14.65
CA ASP A 249 -3.78 18.19 15.80
C ASP A 249 -3.95 17.29 17.05
N GLU A 250 -2.87 17.16 17.82
CA GLU A 250 -2.82 16.27 18.99
C GLU A 250 -3.95 16.61 19.98
N GLU A 251 -4.35 17.88 20.04
CA GLU A 251 -5.37 18.39 20.96
C GLU A 251 -6.79 17.89 20.61
N GLU A 252 -7.09 17.72 19.31
CA GLU A 252 -8.38 17.17 18.86
C GLU A 252 -8.45 15.66 19.06
N ALA A 253 -7.34 14.94 18.85
CA ALA A 253 -7.23 13.53 19.12
C ALA A 253 -7.40 13.22 20.62
N LEU A 254 -6.80 14.04 21.49
CA LEU A 254 -6.95 13.91 22.95
C LEU A 254 -8.39 14.17 23.41
N LYS A 255 -9.09 15.13 22.79
CA LYS A 255 -10.51 15.42 23.09
C LYS A 255 -11.42 14.23 22.77
N ILE A 256 -11.16 13.52 21.67
CA ILE A 256 -11.91 12.33 21.27
C ILE A 256 -11.64 11.15 22.22
N ILE A 257 -10.38 10.97 22.64
CA ILE A 257 -9.97 9.85 23.50
C ILE A 257 -10.46 10.03 24.94
N LEU A 258 -10.37 11.25 25.49
CA LEU A 258 -10.74 11.51 26.88
C LEU A 258 -12.25 11.66 27.10
N GLY A 259 -13.07 11.71 26.05
CA GLY A 259 -14.54 11.67 26.17
C GLY A 259 -15.12 12.70 27.15
N THR A 260 -14.49 13.87 27.27
CA THR A 260 -14.94 14.94 28.17
C THR A 260 -15.88 15.89 27.43
N ASP A 261 -17.20 15.70 27.63
CA ASP A 261 -18.20 16.73 27.38
C ASP A 261 -18.12 17.80 28.48
N VAL A 262 -17.53 18.94 28.17
CA VAL A 262 -17.66 20.16 28.99
C VAL A 262 -18.21 21.26 28.10
N GLU A 263 -19.54 21.24 27.90
CA GLU A 263 -20.36 22.44 27.64
C GLU A 263 -21.84 22.13 27.95
N GLN A 264 -22.13 21.71 29.19
CA GLN A 264 -23.45 21.87 29.81
C GLN A 264 -23.29 22.17 31.31
N SER A 265 -22.77 23.35 31.63
CA SER A 265 -22.90 23.97 32.96
C SER A 265 -22.49 25.45 32.92
N ARG A 266 -23.20 26.24 32.13
CA ARG A 266 -23.33 27.68 32.38
C ARG A 266 -24.79 28.10 32.26
N GLU A 267 -25.65 27.37 32.97
CA GLU A 267 -26.96 27.88 33.32
C GLU A 267 -26.87 28.82 34.53
N GLN A 268 -27.74 29.82 34.53
CA GLN A 268 -28.17 30.57 35.72
C GLN A 268 -27.15 31.55 36.32
N ASN A 269 -27.08 32.73 35.72
CA ASN A 269 -27.10 33.98 36.49
C ASN A 269 -27.85 35.04 35.67
N LYS A 270 -29.19 35.00 35.75
CA LYS A 270 -30.07 36.11 35.39
C LYS A 270 -31.05 36.35 36.55
N SER A 271 -30.63 37.23 37.44
CA SER A 271 -31.47 38.17 38.19
C SER A 271 -30.50 39.31 38.49
N VAL A 272 -30.76 40.55 38.10
CA VAL A 272 -31.80 41.44 38.61
C VAL A 272 -31.80 42.69 37.71
N GLU A 273 -33.00 43.26 37.48
CA GLU A 273 -33.28 44.60 36.92
C GLU A 273 -33.00 44.78 35.40
N ASP A 274 -33.89 45.30 34.56
CA ASP A 274 -34.98 46.25 34.81
C ASP A 274 -35.91 46.42 33.57
N PHE A 275 -37.12 46.94 33.83
CA PHE A 275 -38.14 47.50 32.91
C PHE A 275 -39.09 46.62 32.06
N SER A 276 -40.19 46.25 32.73
CA SER A 276 -41.61 46.55 32.44
C SER A 276 -42.19 46.67 31.00
N SER A 277 -43.30 45.93 30.85
CA SER A 277 -44.59 46.30 30.23
C SER A 277 -44.74 46.48 28.72
N SER A 278 -45.45 45.50 28.12
CA SER A 278 -46.35 45.57 26.95
C SER A 278 -47.43 46.69 27.08
N PRO A 279 -48.42 46.85 26.16
CA PRO A 279 -48.68 46.24 24.84
C PRO A 279 -49.13 47.24 23.74
N HIS A 280 -49.27 46.81 22.47
CA HIS A 280 -50.52 46.89 21.68
C HIS A 280 -50.37 46.80 20.14
N LYS A 281 -51.14 45.86 19.59
CA LYS A 281 -52.04 45.91 18.41
C LYS A 281 -51.48 46.20 17.00
N ASN A 282 -51.59 45.16 16.15
CA ASN A 282 -52.58 45.02 15.07
C ASN A 282 -52.79 46.14 14.03
N VAL A 283 -52.76 45.69 12.75
CA VAL A 283 -53.50 46.13 11.53
C VAL A 283 -52.68 46.84 10.44
N GLU A 284 -52.28 46.03 9.45
CA GLU A 284 -52.52 46.11 8.00
C GLU A 284 -53.02 47.39 7.28
N ILE A 285 -52.45 47.59 6.07
CA ILE A 285 -52.97 48.28 4.86
C ILE A 285 -53.00 49.82 4.96
N LYS A 286 -52.27 50.61 4.15
CA LYS A 286 -52.22 50.68 2.68
C LYS A 286 -50.98 51.43 2.22
#